data_AF-A0A7K0Z5B6-F1
#
_entry.id   AF-A0A7K0Z5B6-F1
#
_cell.length_a   1.000
_cell.length_b   1.000
_cell.length_c   1.000
_cell.angle_alpha   90.00
_cell.angle_beta   90.00
_cell.angle_gamma   90.00
#
_symmetry.space_group_name_H-M   'P 1'
#
loop_
_entity.id
_entity.type
_entity.pdbx_description
1 polymer ?
#
loop_
_entity_poly.entity_id
_entity_poly.type
_entity_poly.pdbx_seq_one_letter_code
_entity_poly.pdbx_strand_id
1 'polypeptide(L)'
;MAASDGFKRHGEHSYLIQFDESEKDVLINLCEQIIELLAERVDHGHEDPLAAMVGITSHDAPPEDEVLHRLLPNAYADQVDAAEFRRYTESTLRGKKQAHAMSIRMALKSSPEGDVELDHDSANA
;
A
#
# COMPACT_ATOMS: atom_id res chain seq x y z
N MET A 1 -7.22 -18.42 -22.52
CA MET A 1 -6.16 -18.33 -21.50
C MET A 1 -4.87 -18.00 -22.24
N ALA A 2 -4.62 -16.72 -22.48
CA ALA A 2 -3.31 -16.29 -22.94
C ALA A 2 -2.34 -16.49 -21.77
N ALA A 3 -1.14 -16.99 -22.03
CA ALA A 3 -0.13 -17.11 -20.99
C ALA A 3 0.16 -15.71 -20.44
N SER A 4 -0.15 -15.44 -19.18
CA SER A 4 0.36 -14.23 -18.53
C SER A 4 1.87 -14.41 -18.38
N ASP A 5 2.58 -13.77 -19.31
CA ASP A 5 4.01 -13.59 -19.21
C ASP A 5 4.27 -12.70 -18.00
N GLY A 6 4.96 -13.24 -16.99
CA GLY A 6 5.38 -12.47 -15.82
C GLY A 6 6.33 -11.32 -16.17
N PHE A 7 6.88 -10.66 -15.16
CA PHE A 7 7.83 -9.55 -15.38
C PHE A 7 9.01 -9.96 -16.26
N LYS A 8 9.21 -9.22 -17.35
CA LYS A 8 10.36 -9.35 -18.27
C LYS A 8 11.21 -8.10 -18.18
N ARG A 9 12.53 -8.27 -18.14
CA ARG A 9 13.46 -7.15 -18.18
C ARG A 9 13.31 -6.39 -19.51
N HIS A 10 13.22 -5.07 -19.44
CA HIS A 10 13.22 -4.16 -20.56
C HIS A 10 14.40 -3.19 -20.40
N GLY A 11 15.36 -3.22 -21.31
CA GLY A 11 16.60 -2.45 -21.16
C GLY A 11 17.40 -2.82 -19.89
N GLU A 12 18.10 -1.84 -19.31
CA GLU A 12 18.94 -2.08 -18.13
C GLU A 12 18.22 -1.92 -16.79
N HIS A 13 17.21 -1.05 -16.74
CA HIS A 13 16.64 -0.50 -15.51
C HIS A 13 15.11 -0.59 -15.40
N SER A 14 14.42 -1.22 -16.36
CA SER A 14 12.97 -1.39 -16.29
C SER A 14 12.52 -2.84 -16.49
N TYR A 15 11.28 -3.08 -16.11
CA TYR A 15 10.57 -4.34 -16.27
C TYR A 15 9.22 -4.07 -16.94
N LEU A 16 8.87 -4.91 -17.90
CA LEU A 16 7.57 -4.94 -18.54
C LEU A 16 6.76 -6.11 -18.04
N ILE A 17 5.46 -5.90 -17.86
CA ILE A 17 4.49 -6.96 -17.64
C ILE A 17 3.27 -6.69 -18.51
N GLN A 18 2.65 -7.77 -18.98
CA GLN A 18 1.43 -7.71 -19.76
C GLN A 18 0.31 -8.34 -18.94
N PHE A 19 -0.69 -7.54 -18.59
CA PHE A 19 -1.90 -8.03 -17.95
C PHE A 19 -3.01 -8.22 -18.99
N ASP A 20 -3.84 -9.25 -18.79
CA ASP A 20 -5.14 -9.31 -19.46
C ASP A 20 -6.19 -8.42 -18.78
N GLU A 21 -7.35 -8.24 -19.43
CA GLU A 21 -8.43 -7.39 -18.92
C GLU A 21 -8.94 -7.85 -17.55
N SER A 22 -9.05 -9.16 -17.34
CA SER A 22 -9.53 -9.73 -16.07
C SER A 22 -8.52 -9.58 -14.94
N GLU A 23 -7.23 -9.74 -15.22
CA GLU A 23 -6.16 -9.52 -14.26
C GLU A 23 -6.11 -8.05 -13.83
N LYS A 24 -6.24 -7.12 -14.79
CA LYS A 24 -6.32 -5.68 -14.50
C LYS A 24 -7.50 -5.35 -13.60
N ASP A 25 -8.69 -5.85 -13.93
CA ASP A 25 -9.90 -5.56 -13.15
C ASP A 25 -9.77 -6.07 -11.71
N VAL A 26 -9.23 -7.28 -11.53
CA VAL A 26 -8.96 -7.85 -10.19
C VAL A 26 -7.98 -6.98 -9.41
N LEU A 27 -6.85 -6.59 -10.03
CA LEU A 27 -5.84 -5.78 -9.37
C LEU A 27 -6.33 -4.37 -9.04
N ILE A 28 -7.08 -3.74 -9.95
CA ILE A 28 -7.69 -2.43 -9.73
C ILE A 28 -8.67 -2.50 -8.56
N ASN A 29 -9.54 -3.51 -8.54
CA ASN A 29 -10.52 -3.67 -7.47
C ASN A 29 -9.84 -3.93 -6.12
N LEU A 30 -8.80 -4.77 -6.09
CA LEU A 30 -8.00 -5.01 -4.89
C LEU A 30 -7.32 -3.72 -4.39
N CYS A 31 -6.73 -2.92 -5.28
CA CYS A 31 -6.12 -1.65 -4.91
C CYS A 31 -7.16 -0.67 -4.34
N GLU A 32 -8.36 -0.61 -4.93
CA GLU A 32 -9.46 0.23 -4.43
C GLU A 32 -9.87 -0.18 -3.02
N GLN A 33 -10.06 -1.48 -2.77
CA GLN A 33 -10.37 -2.00 -1.43
C GLN A 33 -9.26 -1.69 -0.41
N ILE A 34 -7.98 -1.84 -0.77
CA ILE A 34 -6.85 -1.52 0.11
C ILE A 34 -6.82 -0.03 0.44
N ILE A 35 -7.04 0.84 -0.55
CA ILE A 35 -7.08 2.30 -0.37
C ILE A 35 -8.19 2.69 0.60
N GLU A 36 -9.39 2.15 0.41
CA GLU A 36 -10.55 2.42 1.28
C GLU A 36 -10.29 1.91 2.70
N LEU A 37 -9.86 0.66 2.84
CA LEU A 37 -9.58 0.04 4.13
C LEU A 37 -8.51 0.79 4.94
N LEU A 38 -7.45 1.25 4.27
CA LEU A 38 -6.42 2.08 4.91
C LEU A 38 -6.94 3.49 5.25
N ALA A 39 -7.83 4.05 4.45
CA ALA A 39 -8.43 5.37 4.70
C ALA A 39 -9.41 5.37 5.88
N GLU A 40 -10.06 4.24 6.18
CA GLU A 40 -10.93 4.10 7.36
C GLU A 40 -10.15 4.03 8.67
N ARG A 41 -8.90 3.57 8.62
CA ARG A 41 -8.00 3.54 9.79
C ARG A 41 -7.35 4.89 10.04
N VAL A 42 -8.19 5.89 10.31
CA VAL A 42 -7.78 7.25 10.69
C VAL A 42 -7.84 7.44 12.20
N ASP A 43 -6.96 8.31 12.71
CA ASP A 43 -6.96 8.69 14.12
C ASP A 43 -8.22 9.52 14.42
N HIS A 44 -9.27 8.86 14.92
CA HIS A 44 -10.44 9.56 15.45
C HIS A 44 -10.07 10.22 16.78
N GLY A 45 -9.75 11.52 16.73
CA GLY A 45 -9.58 12.32 17.94
C GLY A 45 -8.12 12.50 18.38
N HIS A 46 -7.28 13.07 17.50
CA HIS A 46 -6.08 13.71 18.02
C HIS A 46 -6.46 14.95 18.81
N GLU A 47 -6.38 14.86 20.14
CA GLU A 47 -6.54 16.02 21.02
C GLU A 47 -5.40 17.03 20.84
N ASP A 48 -4.26 16.59 20.30
CA ASP A 48 -3.07 17.41 20.04
C ASP A 48 -2.83 17.66 18.53
N PRO A 49 -3.07 18.88 18.03
CA PRO A 49 -2.77 19.27 16.66
C PRO A 49 -1.29 19.10 16.25
N LEU A 50 -0.34 19.21 17.18
CA LEU A 50 1.08 19.04 16.87
C LEU A 50 1.41 17.57 16.59
N ALA A 51 0.87 16.66 17.40
CA ALA A 51 1.04 15.22 17.23
C ALA A 51 0.47 14.74 15.87
N ALA A 52 -0.68 15.28 15.46
CA ALA A 52 -1.26 15.02 14.14
C ALA A 52 -0.34 15.51 13.01
N MET A 53 0.29 16.69 13.14
CA MET A 53 1.20 17.23 12.12
C MET A 53 2.47 16.39 11.93
N VAL A 54 2.98 15.79 13.00
CA VAL A 54 4.19 14.92 12.93
C VAL A 54 3.86 13.45 12.63
N GLY A 55 2.58 13.12 12.44
CA GLY A 55 2.15 11.76 12.11
C GLY A 55 2.23 10.78 13.28
N ILE A 56 2.23 11.26 14.53
CA ILE A 56 2.03 10.39 15.69
C ILE A 56 0.60 9.86 15.61
N THR A 57 0.40 8.57 15.75
CA THR A 57 -0.94 7.96 15.78
C THR A 57 -1.41 7.78 17.23
N SER A 58 -2.72 7.73 17.47
CA SER A 58 -3.27 7.35 18.78
C SER A 58 -3.46 5.82 18.91
N HIS A 59 -3.21 5.07 17.84
CA HIS A 59 -3.31 3.61 17.84
C HIS A 59 -2.13 2.98 18.60
N ASP A 60 -2.43 2.36 19.75
CA ASP A 60 -1.49 1.60 20.58
C ASP A 60 -1.69 0.08 20.44
N ALA A 61 -2.78 -0.37 19.83
CA ALA A 61 -3.08 -1.77 19.56
C ALA A 61 -3.07 -2.09 18.05
N PRO A 62 -2.75 -3.35 17.68
CA PRO A 62 -2.91 -3.80 16.30
C PRO A 62 -4.37 -3.71 15.84
N PRO A 63 -4.60 -3.60 14.51
CA PRO A 63 -5.94 -3.69 13.95
C PRO A 63 -6.64 -4.99 14.34
N GLU A 64 -7.93 -4.88 14.70
CA GLU A 64 -8.79 -6.07 14.89
C GLU A 64 -9.11 -6.74 13.55
N ASP A 65 -9.22 -5.95 12.47
CA ASP A 65 -9.38 -6.47 11.12
C ASP A 65 -8.13 -7.22 10.65
N GLU A 66 -8.33 -8.45 10.17
CA GLU A 66 -7.21 -9.33 9.78
C GLU A 66 -6.41 -8.80 8.58
N VAL A 67 -7.05 -8.12 7.63
CA VAL A 67 -6.38 -7.59 6.44
C VAL A 67 -5.51 -6.41 6.85
N LEU A 68 -6.04 -5.49 7.66
CA LEU A 68 -5.27 -4.40 8.23
C LEU A 68 -4.12 -4.92 9.09
N HIS A 69 -4.33 -5.99 9.87
CA HIS A 69 -3.26 -6.57 10.67
C HIS A 69 -2.14 -7.14 9.80
N ARG A 70 -2.44 -7.73 8.63
CA ARG A 70 -1.42 -8.15 7.64
C ARG A 70 -0.70 -6.97 7.00
N LEU A 71 -1.42 -5.86 6.73
CA LEU A 71 -0.84 -4.66 6.12
C LEU A 71 -0.01 -3.84 7.12
N LEU A 72 -0.38 -3.86 8.40
CA LEU A 72 0.18 -3.09 9.52
C LEU A 72 0.60 -4.01 10.68
N PRO A 73 1.56 -4.92 10.44
CA PRO A 73 1.98 -5.91 11.44
C PRO A 73 2.76 -5.26 12.58
N ASN A 74 2.84 -5.96 13.71
CA ASN A 74 3.73 -5.56 14.81
C ASN A 74 5.20 -5.68 14.38
N ALA A 75 6.00 -4.66 14.69
CA ALA A 75 7.44 -4.66 14.43
C ALA A 75 8.23 -5.54 15.40
N TYR A 76 7.67 -5.77 16.60
CA TYR A 76 8.30 -6.52 17.68
C TYR A 76 7.34 -7.58 18.24
N ALA A 77 7.92 -8.63 18.82
CA ALA A 77 7.14 -9.68 19.51
C ALA A 77 6.63 -9.20 20.87
N ASP A 78 7.37 -8.30 21.53
CA ASP A 78 6.93 -7.64 22.75
C ASP A 78 5.83 -6.61 22.42
N GLN A 79 4.73 -6.66 23.16
CA GLN A 79 3.55 -5.84 22.88
C GLN A 79 3.74 -4.37 23.29
N VAL A 80 4.54 -4.09 24.32
CA VAL A 80 4.81 -2.73 24.77
C VAL A 80 5.70 -2.04 23.75
N ASP A 81 6.79 -2.69 23.35
CA ASP A 81 7.70 -2.17 22.32
C ASP A 81 6.97 -2.03 20.96
N ALA A 82 6.11 -2.98 20.61
CA ALA A 82 5.31 -2.90 19.39
C ALA A 82 4.31 -1.74 19.41
N ALA A 83 3.65 -1.49 20.54
CA ALA A 83 2.73 -0.37 20.71
C ALA A 83 3.46 0.98 20.60
N GLU A 84 4.61 1.13 21.24
CA GLU A 84 5.41 2.35 21.15
C GLU A 84 5.89 2.60 19.71
N PHE A 85 6.40 1.57 19.04
CA PHE A 85 6.83 1.70 17.65
C PHE A 85 5.69 2.07 16.71
N ARG A 86 4.50 1.45 16.90
CA ARG A 86 3.30 1.72 16.13
C ARG A 86 2.90 3.19 16.23
N ARG A 87 2.90 3.74 17.45
CA ARG A 87 2.59 5.14 17.75
C ARG A 87 3.35 6.14 16.89
N TYR A 88 4.61 5.84 16.56
CA TYR A 88 5.47 6.77 15.81
C TYR A 88 5.59 6.46 14.31
N THR A 89 5.17 5.28 13.85
CA THR A 89 5.49 4.82 12.49
C THR A 89 4.27 4.38 11.66
N GLU A 90 3.16 4.01 12.31
CA GLU A 90 2.00 3.47 11.59
C GLU A 90 1.42 4.47 10.60
N SER A 91 1.31 5.74 10.97
CA SER A 91 0.77 6.78 10.08
C SER A 91 1.58 6.89 8.79
N THR A 92 2.91 6.90 8.89
CA THR A 92 3.81 6.89 7.72
C THR A 92 3.69 5.59 6.92
N LEU A 93 3.62 4.44 7.58
CA LEU A 93 3.48 3.15 6.92
C LEU A 93 2.15 3.05 6.14
N ARG A 94 1.05 3.49 6.75
CA ARG A 94 -0.29 3.56 6.14
C ARG A 94 -0.28 4.46 4.91
N GLY A 95 0.30 5.65 5.03
CA GLY A 95 0.45 6.58 3.91
C GLY A 95 1.25 5.98 2.74
N LYS A 96 2.37 5.29 3.03
CA LYS A 96 3.16 4.59 2.00
C LYS A 96 2.37 3.46 1.33
N LYS A 97 1.68 2.62 2.10
CA LYS A 97 0.85 1.53 1.55
C LYS A 97 -0.27 2.07 0.65
N GLN A 98 -0.92 3.17 1.07
CA GLN A 98 -1.94 3.84 0.29
C GLN A 98 -1.37 4.44 -1.00
N ALA A 99 -0.22 5.12 -0.92
CA ALA A 99 0.46 5.69 -2.08
C ALA A 99 0.82 4.60 -3.11
N HIS A 100 1.42 3.49 -2.69
CA HIS A 100 1.75 2.39 -3.58
C HIS A 100 0.50 1.78 -4.25
N ALA A 101 -0.59 1.57 -3.50
CA ALA A 101 -1.85 1.07 -4.07
C ALA A 101 -2.44 2.05 -5.10
N MET A 102 -2.35 3.36 -4.84
CA MET A 102 -2.73 4.40 -5.80
C MET A 102 -1.85 4.38 -7.06
N SER A 103 -0.53 4.22 -6.91
CA SER A 103 0.41 4.11 -8.03
C SER A 103 0.11 2.90 -8.92
N ILE A 104 -0.10 1.73 -8.33
CA ILE A 104 -0.47 0.51 -9.07
C ILE A 104 -1.78 0.72 -9.83
N ARG A 105 -2.81 1.24 -9.14
CA ARG A 105 -4.10 1.53 -9.75
C ARG A 105 -3.99 2.52 -10.90
N MET A 106 -3.19 3.58 -10.74
CA MET A 106 -2.96 4.58 -11.77
C MET A 106 -2.28 3.96 -13.00
N ALA A 107 -1.21 3.19 -12.79
CA ALA A 107 -0.49 2.51 -13.87
C ALA A 107 -1.40 1.58 -14.69
N LEU A 108 -2.24 0.77 -14.03
CA LEU A 108 -3.17 -0.14 -14.68
C LEU A 108 -4.30 0.60 -15.44
N LYS A 109 -4.79 1.72 -14.89
CA LYS A 109 -5.83 2.53 -15.56
C LYS A 109 -5.28 3.36 -16.73
N SER A 110 -4.00 3.74 -16.69
CA SER A 110 -3.35 4.48 -17.76
C SER A 110 -2.86 3.61 -18.92
N SER A 111 -2.86 2.28 -18.77
CA SER A 111 -2.53 1.32 -19.83
C SER A 111 -3.78 0.56 -20.26
N PRO A 112 -4.54 1.01 -21.29
CA PRO A 112 -5.71 0.31 -21.79
C PRO A 112 -5.39 -1.11 -22.28
N GLU A 113 -4.24 -1.27 -22.93
CA GLU A 113 -3.79 -2.54 -23.51
C GLU A 113 -3.17 -3.49 -22.47
N GLY A 114 -2.86 -3.02 -21.26
CA GLY A 114 -2.35 -3.83 -20.15
C GLY A 114 -0.83 -3.98 -20.12
N ASP A 115 -0.13 -3.27 -21.00
CA ASP A 115 1.32 -3.08 -21.00
C ASP A 115 1.74 -2.08 -19.91
N VAL A 116 2.40 -2.58 -18.86
CA VAL A 116 2.92 -1.74 -17.77
C VAL A 116 4.44 -1.84 -17.73
N GLU A 117 5.10 -0.69 -17.83
CA GLU A 117 6.53 -0.54 -17.60
C GLU A 117 6.80 0.01 -16.20
N LEU A 118 7.70 -0.63 -15.47
CA LEU A 118 8.16 -0.22 -14.15
C LEU A 118 9.67 -0.03 -14.19
N ASP A 119 10.13 1.18 -13.94
CA ASP A 119 11.52 1.49 -13.65
C ASP A 119 11.78 1.52 -12.13
N HIS A 120 13.02 1.75 -11.73
CA HIS A 120 13.38 1.80 -10.31
C HIS A 120 12.65 2.92 -9.56
N ASP A 121 12.44 4.07 -10.18
CA ASP A 121 11.86 5.23 -9.51
C ASP A 121 10.35 5.03 -9.31
N SER A 122 9.63 4.59 -10.34
CA SER A 122 8.20 4.25 -10.25
C SER A 122 7.92 3.05 -9.33
N ALA A 123 8.84 2.09 -9.22
CA ALA A 123 8.70 0.96 -8.29
C ALA A 123 8.87 1.36 -6.80
N ASN A 124 9.53 2.50 -6.52
CA ASN A 124 9.80 2.99 -5.17
C ASN A 124 9.06 4.29 -4.84
N ALA A 125 8.14 4.73 -5.71
CA ALA A 125 7.39 5.98 -5.59
C ALA A 125 6.32 5.95 -4.48
#